data_AF-A0A7S1FB24-F1
#
_entry.id   AF-A0A7S1FB24-F1
#
_cell.length_a   1.000
_cell.length_b   1.000
_cell.length_c   1.000
_cell.angle_alpha   90.00
_cell.angle_beta   90.00
_cell.angle_gamma   90.00
#
_symmetry.space_group_name_H-M   'P 1'
#
loop_
_entity.id
_entity.type
_entity.pdbx_description
1 polymer ?
#
loop_
_entity_poly.entity_id
_entity_poly.type
_entity_poly.pdbx_seq_one_letter_code
_entity_poly.pdbx_strand_id
1 'polypeptide(L)'
;GAPRIAMLLGKSWGGGRALVFATQSDVLDRLVLAAPAASPEGTVSCPTALFWAEDDKTIPVLSSERIREALSQEYLFHLEPVGGHRILPEYTEHIVSFANADFSHGANDRTET
;
A
#
# COMPACT_ATOMS: atom_id res chain seq x y z
N GLY A 1 2.30 13.42 21.31
CA GLY A 1 1.30 13.01 20.30
C GLY A 1 0.99 11.54 20.48
N ALA A 2 -0.12 11.05 19.91
CA ALA A 2 -0.39 9.62 19.86
C ALA A 2 0.72 8.89 19.09
N PRO A 3 1.06 7.63 19.45
CA PRO A 3 2.05 6.86 18.70
C PRO A 3 1.58 6.65 17.26
N ARG A 4 2.49 6.88 16.30
CA ARG A 4 2.27 6.63 14.86
C ARG A 4 2.92 5.32 14.45
N ILE A 5 2.36 4.67 13.44
CA ILE A 5 2.90 3.47 12.82
C ILE A 5 3.62 3.90 11.55
N ALA A 6 4.95 3.83 11.59
CA ALA A 6 5.79 4.27 10.48
C ALA A 6 5.50 3.54 9.16
N MET A 7 5.21 2.24 9.23
CA MET A 7 4.81 1.45 8.06
C MET A 7 4.08 0.19 8.50
N LEU A 8 2.97 -0.12 7.81
CA LEU A 8 2.27 -1.40 7.96
C LEU A 8 2.41 -2.20 6.67
N LEU A 9 2.82 -3.45 6.79
CA LEU A 9 2.94 -4.38 5.66
C LEU A 9 1.94 -5.51 5.80
N GLY A 10 1.32 -5.92 4.69
CA GLY A 10 0.40 -7.04 4.69
C GLY A 10 0.35 -7.81 3.38
N LYS A 11 0.22 -9.14 3.47
CA LYS A 11 0.12 -10.05 2.33
C LYS A 11 -1.19 -10.82 2.35
N SER A 12 -1.83 -11.01 1.20
CA SER A 12 -3.06 -11.83 1.10
C SER A 12 -4.11 -11.41 2.13
N TRP A 13 -4.66 -12.34 2.92
CA TRP A 13 -5.59 -12.03 4.01
C TRP A 13 -5.04 -11.00 5.00
N GLY A 14 -3.77 -11.09 5.39
CA GLY A 14 -3.12 -10.09 6.24
C GLY A 14 -3.05 -8.71 5.57
N GLY A 15 -2.86 -8.68 4.25
CA GLY A 15 -2.96 -7.47 3.44
C GLY A 15 -4.37 -6.90 3.41
N GLY A 16 -5.39 -7.75 3.34
CA GLY A 16 -6.77 -7.34 3.46
C GLY A 16 -7.09 -6.71 4.82
N ARG A 17 -6.58 -7.29 5.92
CA ARG A 17 -6.71 -6.72 7.26
C ARG A 17 -5.98 -5.38 7.40
N ALA A 18 -4.78 -5.28 6.84
CA ALA A 18 -4.01 -4.04 6.83
C ALA A 18 -4.73 -2.93 6.05
N LEU A 19 -5.32 -3.27 4.90
CA LEU A 19 -6.11 -2.35 4.08
C LEU A 19 -7.35 -1.83 4.84
N VAL A 20 -8.13 -2.71 5.46
CA VAL A 20 -9.30 -2.31 6.27
C VAL A 20 -8.89 -1.42 7.45
N PHE A 21 -7.79 -1.75 8.12
CA PHE A 21 -7.27 -0.88 9.18
C PHE A 21 -6.90 0.51 8.64
N ALA A 22 -6.24 0.56 7.48
CA ALA A 22 -5.82 1.80 6.86
C ALA A 22 -6.98 2.69 6.37
N THR A 23 -8.14 2.12 6.00
CA THR A 23 -9.33 2.93 5.66
C THR A 23 -10.02 3.52 6.90
N GLN A 24 -9.68 3.05 8.10
CA GLN A 24 -10.30 3.42 9.37
C GLN A 24 -9.35 4.18 10.30
N SER A 25 -8.11 4.43 9.87
CA SER A 25 -7.06 4.98 10.73
C SER A 25 -6.14 5.95 9.99
N ASP A 26 -5.78 7.03 10.67
CA ASP A 26 -4.85 8.08 10.21
C ASP A 26 -3.47 7.99 10.89
N VAL A 27 -3.24 6.94 11.69
CA VAL A 27 -1.98 6.74 12.43
C VAL A 27 -0.88 6.09 11.59
N LEU A 28 -1.22 5.60 10.38
CA LEU A 28 -0.27 5.04 9.43
C LEU A 28 0.43 6.16 8.67
N ASP A 29 1.77 6.11 8.63
CA ASP A 29 2.54 6.94 7.71
C ASP A 29 2.62 6.32 6.31
N ARG A 30 2.67 4.99 6.22
CA ARG A 30 2.85 4.24 4.96
C ARG A 30 2.17 2.88 5.01
N LEU A 31 1.72 2.41 3.85
CA LEU A 31 1.14 1.08 3.68
C LEU A 31 1.82 0.31 2.54
N VAL A 32 2.14 -0.96 2.78
CA VAL A 32 2.67 -1.87 1.75
C VAL A 32 1.77 -3.10 1.69
N LEU A 33 1.22 -3.39 0.51
CA LEU A 33 0.35 -4.55 0.31
C LEU A 33 0.90 -5.45 -0.79
N ALA A 34 0.92 -6.76 -0.54
CA ALA A 34 1.26 -7.77 -1.53
C ALA A 34 0.07 -8.71 -1.75
N ALA A 35 -0.48 -8.69 -2.98
CA ALA A 35 -1.69 -9.44 -3.36
C ALA A 35 -2.77 -9.49 -2.27
N PRO A 36 -3.23 -8.34 -1.71
CA PRO A 36 -4.15 -8.31 -0.58
C PRO A 36 -5.53 -8.88 -0.94
N ALA A 37 -6.10 -9.66 -0.04
CA ALA A 37 -7.41 -10.28 -0.19
C ALA A 37 -8.47 -9.46 0.55
N ALA A 38 -8.94 -8.36 -0.06
CA ALA A 38 -10.05 -7.57 0.47
C ALA A 38 -10.76 -6.76 -0.61
N SER A 39 -11.98 -6.33 -0.29
CA SER A 39 -12.66 -5.23 -0.95
C SER A 39 -12.66 -4.06 0.02
N PRO A 40 -11.90 -2.98 -0.22
CA PRO A 40 -11.89 -1.84 0.68
C PRO A 40 -13.27 -1.17 0.73
N GLU A 41 -13.60 -0.70 1.93
CA GLU A 41 -14.73 0.20 2.19
C GLU A 41 -14.14 1.49 2.77
N GLY A 42 -14.10 2.53 1.95
CA GLY A 42 -13.47 3.82 2.28
C GLY A 42 -12.17 4.08 1.53
N THR A 43 -11.45 5.11 1.98
CA THR A 43 -10.23 5.62 1.34
C THR A 43 -9.04 5.46 2.26
N VAL A 44 -7.93 4.94 1.74
CA VAL A 44 -6.63 4.95 2.42
C VAL A 44 -5.97 6.29 2.18
N SER A 45 -5.66 7.01 3.25
CA SER A 45 -5.14 8.38 3.18
C SER A 45 -3.61 8.47 3.04
N CYS A 46 -2.88 7.44 3.48
CA CYS A 46 -1.43 7.42 3.48
C CYS A 46 -0.85 6.89 2.15
N PRO A 47 0.40 7.27 1.79
CA PRO A 47 1.13 6.68 0.68
C PRO A 47 1.11 5.15 0.74
N THR A 48 0.77 4.52 -0.37
CA THR A 48 0.64 3.07 -0.46
C THR A 48 1.43 2.49 -1.63
N ALA A 49 2.16 1.41 -1.37
CA ALA A 49 2.82 0.60 -2.39
C ALA A 49 2.12 -0.77 -2.51
N LEU A 50 1.83 -1.18 -3.74
CA LEU A 50 1.17 -2.42 -4.10
C LEU A 50 2.12 -3.32 -4.88
N PHE A 51 2.10 -4.61 -4.57
CA PHE A 51 2.94 -5.63 -5.20
C PHE A 51 2.09 -6.84 -5.61
N TRP A 52 2.34 -7.36 -6.82
CA TRP A 52 1.63 -8.53 -7.33
C TRP A 52 2.49 -9.36 -8.29
N ALA A 53 2.18 -10.66 -8.40
CA ALA A 53 2.66 -11.50 -9.51
C ALA A 53 1.52 -11.73 -10.51
N GLU A 54 1.74 -11.47 -11.80
CA GLU A 54 0.68 -11.56 -12.81
C GLU A 54 0.07 -12.97 -12.92
N ASP A 55 0.86 -14.01 -12.61
CA ASP A 55 0.45 -15.42 -12.58
C ASP A 55 -0.19 -15.87 -11.24
N ASP A 56 -0.52 -14.95 -10.33
CA ASP A 56 -1.22 -15.28 -9.07
C ASP A 56 -2.64 -15.81 -9.33
N LYS A 57 -2.78 -17.13 -9.21
CA LYS A 57 -4.06 -17.84 -9.34
C LYS A 57 -4.94 -17.78 -8.09
N THR A 58 -4.41 -17.32 -6.96
CA THR A 58 -5.16 -17.25 -5.69
C THR A 58 -5.91 -15.94 -5.62
N ILE A 59 -5.21 -14.83 -5.83
CA ILE A 59 -5.82 -13.50 -5.94
C ILE A 59 -5.37 -12.94 -7.29
N PRO A 60 -6.24 -12.94 -8.32
CA PRO A 60 -5.89 -12.44 -9.64
C PRO A 60 -5.55 -10.94 -9.60
N VAL A 61 -4.56 -10.51 -10.40
CA VAL A 61 -4.12 -9.10 -10.48
C VAL A 61 -5.25 -8.13 -10.82
N LEU A 62 -6.28 -8.56 -11.55
CA LEU A 62 -7.49 -7.77 -11.84
C LEU A 62 -8.19 -7.30 -10.55
N SER A 63 -8.02 -8.03 -9.44
CA SER A 63 -8.56 -7.62 -8.13
C SER A 63 -7.92 -6.34 -7.61
N SER A 64 -6.73 -5.97 -8.12
CA SER A 64 -6.03 -4.75 -7.73
C SER A 64 -6.80 -3.47 -8.09
N GLU A 65 -7.59 -3.45 -9.16
CA GLU A 65 -8.28 -2.24 -9.64
C GLU A 65 -9.09 -1.57 -8.54
N ARG A 66 -9.93 -2.35 -7.84
CA ARG A 66 -10.75 -1.87 -6.73
C ARG A 66 -9.93 -1.41 -5.53
N ILE A 67 -8.76 -2.00 -5.31
CA ILE A 67 -7.85 -1.58 -4.24
C ILE A 67 -7.23 -0.23 -4.60
N ARG A 68 -6.78 -0.07 -5.85
CA ARG A 68 -6.17 1.15 -6.37
C ARG A 68 -7.14 2.33 -6.32
N GLU A 69 -8.42 2.11 -6.64
CA GLU A 69 -9.49 3.11 -6.50
C GLU A 69 -9.67 3.63 -5.06
N ALA A 70 -9.33 2.83 -4.06
CA ALA A 70 -9.43 3.23 -2.65
C ALA A 70 -8.21 4.01 -2.15
N LEU A 71 -7.13 4.13 -2.94
CA LEU A 71 -5.92 4.83 -2.52
C LEU A 71 -6.01 6.31 -2.88
N SER A 72 -5.93 7.20 -1.90
CA SER A 72 -5.76 8.64 -2.21
C SER A 72 -4.37 8.93 -2.78
N GLN A 73 -3.39 8.10 -2.45
CA GLN A 73 -1.99 8.24 -2.81
C GLN A 73 -1.38 6.87 -3.12
N GLU A 74 -1.58 6.41 -4.37
CA GLU A 74 -0.80 5.30 -4.90
C GLU A 74 0.62 5.78 -5.22
N TYR A 75 1.59 5.29 -4.45
CA TYR A 75 3.01 5.61 -4.68
C TYR A 75 3.63 4.67 -5.73
N LEU A 76 3.30 3.38 -5.64
CA LEU A 76 3.84 2.34 -6.51
C LEU A 76 2.82 1.23 -6.70
N PHE A 77 2.67 0.77 -7.93
CA PHE A 77 2.06 -0.51 -8.25
C PHE A 77 3.06 -1.32 -9.08
N HIS A 78 3.66 -2.33 -8.45
CA HIS A 78 4.71 -3.16 -9.03
C HIS A 78 4.19 -4.56 -9.35
N LEU A 79 4.52 -5.03 -10.55
CA LEU A 79 4.16 -6.35 -11.05
C LEU A 79 5.40 -7.15 -11.38
N GLU A 80 5.38 -8.43 -11.02
CA GLU A 80 6.31 -9.43 -11.53
C GLU A 80 5.56 -10.39 -12.46
N PRO A 81 6.11 -10.76 -13.63
CA PRO A 81 5.41 -11.64 -14.57
C PRO A 81 5.09 -13.02 -13.97
N VAL A 82 5.98 -13.51 -13.10
CA VAL A 82 5.87 -14.82 -12.47
C VAL A 82 6.24 -14.76 -11.00
N GLY A 83 5.62 -15.63 -10.21
CA GLY A 83 5.92 -15.75 -8.79
C GLY A 83 4.78 -16.33 -7.98
N GLY A 84 3.56 -16.30 -8.51
CA GLY A 84 2.35 -16.78 -7.90
C GLY A 84 2.02 -16.05 -6.59
N HIS A 85 1.31 -16.71 -5.70
CA HIS A 85 0.79 -16.10 -4.47
C HIS A 85 1.82 -16.00 -3.33
N ARG A 86 2.96 -15.34 -3.56
CA ARG A 86 4.10 -15.24 -2.63
C ARG A 86 4.58 -13.79 -2.45
N ILE A 87 5.41 -13.56 -1.42
CA ILE A 87 6.29 -12.39 -1.38
C ILE A 87 7.52 -12.76 -2.19
N LEU A 88 7.86 -11.93 -3.17
CA LEU A 88 8.99 -12.17 -4.08
C LEU A 88 10.21 -11.36 -3.63
N PRO A 89 11.43 -11.91 -3.71
CA PRO A 89 12.67 -11.18 -3.40
C PRO A 89 12.80 -9.85 -4.15
N GLU A 90 12.32 -9.80 -5.40
CA GLU A 90 12.33 -8.66 -6.31
C GLU A 90 11.59 -7.45 -5.71
N TYR A 91 10.61 -7.68 -4.83
CA TYR A 91 9.90 -6.59 -4.15
C TYR A 91 10.79 -5.84 -3.14
N THR A 92 11.88 -6.44 -2.68
CA THR A 92 12.67 -5.94 -1.54
C THR A 92 13.24 -4.55 -1.81
N GLU A 93 13.89 -4.35 -2.96
CA GLU A 93 14.51 -3.05 -3.28
C GLU A 93 13.46 -1.94 -3.38
N HIS A 94 12.31 -2.25 -3.98
CA HIS A 94 11.18 -1.33 -4.06
C HIS A 94 10.59 -0.99 -2.69
N ILE A 95 10.41 -1.98 -1.82
CA ILE A 95 9.91 -1.77 -0.45
C ILE A 95 10.91 -0.92 0.36
N VAL A 96 12.21 -1.19 0.25
CA VAL A 96 13.25 -0.42 0.94
C VAL A 96 13.31 1.01 0.41
N SER A 97 13.25 1.19 -0.91
CA SER A 97 13.20 2.53 -1.51
C SER A 97 11.96 3.29 -1.03
N PHE A 98 10.78 2.64 -1.04
CA PHE A 98 9.55 3.23 -0.54
C PHE A 98 9.60 3.56 0.94
N ALA A 99 10.22 2.72 1.78
CA ALA A 99 10.37 2.97 3.22
C ALA A 99 11.28 4.19 3.52
N ASN A 100 12.26 4.44 2.66
CA ASN A 100 13.20 5.56 2.80
C ASN A 100 12.78 6.84 2.06
N ALA A 101 11.71 6.79 1.25
CA ALA A 101 11.23 7.95 0.52
C ALA A 101 10.84 9.10 1.46
N ASP A 102 11.08 10.34 1.06
CA ASP A 102 10.70 11.50 1.84
C ASP A 102 9.25 11.90 1.50
N PHE A 103 8.36 11.77 2.49
CA PHE A 103 6.95 12.21 2.41
C PHE A 103 6.70 13.44 3.30
N SER A 104 7.75 14.22 3.58
CA SER A 104 7.66 15.50 4.28
C SER A 104 6.41 16.23 3.83
N HIS A 105 5.50 16.40 4.78
CA HIS A 105 4.21 17.01 4.56
C HIS A 105 4.42 18.36 3.88
N GLY A 106 3.65 18.64 2.83
CA GLY A 106 3.47 20.01 2.35
C GLY A 106 2.81 20.85 3.46
N ALA A 107 3.61 21.26 4.44
CA ALA A 107 3.24 22.24 5.44
C ALA A 107 3.80 23.58 4.99
N ASN A 108 2.88 24.47 4.63
CA ASN A 108 3.04 25.92 4.39
C ASN A 108 3.64 26.35 3.05
N ASP A 109 2.83 26.29 1.99
CA ASP A 109 2.81 27.37 0.99
C ASP A 109 1.41 28.00 0.96
N ARG A 110 1.09 28.71 2.04
CA ARG A 110 0.11 29.79 2.05
C ARG A 110 0.77 30.96 2.74
N THR A 111 1.65 31.63 2.00
CA THR A 111 1.95 33.04 2.26
C THR A 111 0.65 33.82 2.25
N GLU A 112 0.42 34.53 3.34
CA GLU A 112 -0.56 35.59 3.47
C GLU A 112 -0.46 36.56 2.29
N THR A 113 -1.61 36.86 1.66
CA THR A 113 -1.94 38.17 1.08
C THR A 113 -3.45 38.37 1.14
#